data_AF-A0A101CH74-F1
#
_entry.id   AF-A0A101CH74-F1
#
_cell.length_a   1.000
_cell.length_b   1.000
_cell.length_c   1.000
_cell.angle_alpha   90.00
_cell.angle_beta   90.00
_cell.angle_gamma   90.00
#
_symmetry.space_group_name_H-M   'P 1'
#
loop_
_entity.id
_entity.type
_entity.pdbx_description
1 polymer ?
#
loop_
_entity_poly.entity_id
_entity_poly.type
_entity_poly.pdbx_seq_one_letter_code
_entity_poly.pdbx_strand_id
1 'polypeptide(L)'
;MKTLFKAALSVIFVGFSLISCKEDNDYETIQYADKVKIDSVKIVNDTMAVFGVQSIRTYSTYASQCQGFYGYDYIQADNFTRNVTAYQYHTNGSCVQANHVSANQINFSPQKVGTYTFKFWKGDNSYITKTIVVE
;
A
#
# COMPACT_ATOMS: atom_id res chain seq x y z
N MET A 1 -16.04 26.85 -53.22
CA MET A 1 -16.11 25.89 -52.09
C MET A 1 -14.75 25.45 -51.51
N LYS A 2 -13.60 25.99 -51.93
CA LYS A 2 -12.27 25.59 -51.38
C LYS A 2 -11.75 26.50 -50.25
N THR A 3 -12.26 27.72 -50.15
CA THR A 3 -11.84 28.74 -49.16
C THR A 3 -12.59 28.63 -47.83
N LEU A 4 -13.86 28.22 -47.86
CA LEU A 4 -14.69 28.01 -46.66
C LEU A 4 -14.19 26.82 -45.80
N PHE A 5 -13.62 25.80 -46.43
CA PHE A 5 -13.08 24.61 -45.75
C PHE A 5 -11.81 24.91 -44.94
N LYS A 6 -10.99 25.88 -45.40
CA LYS A 6 -9.75 26.28 -44.72
C LYS A 6 -10.02 27.14 -43.48
N ALA A 7 -11.06 27.98 -43.54
CA ALA A 7 -11.47 28.81 -42.40
C ALA A 7 -12.11 27.96 -41.28
N ALA A 8 -12.93 26.96 -41.63
CA ALA A 8 -13.56 26.06 -40.66
C ALA A 8 -12.53 25.23 -39.87
N LEU A 9 -11.47 24.74 -40.52
CA LEU A 9 -10.42 23.96 -39.87
C LEU A 9 -9.59 24.80 -38.87
N SER A 10 -9.39 26.09 -39.17
CA SER A 10 -8.63 27.02 -38.30
C SER A 10 -9.40 27.44 -37.06
N VAL A 11 -10.74 27.50 -37.12
CA VAL A 11 -11.58 27.86 -35.96
C VAL A 11 -11.68 26.70 -34.96
N ILE A 12 -11.69 25.45 -35.45
CA ILE A 12 -11.74 24.25 -34.60
C ILE A 12 -10.46 24.10 -33.76
N PHE A 13 -9.29 24.43 -34.32
CA PHE A 13 -8.02 24.31 -33.62
C PHE A 13 -7.85 25.36 -32.50
N VAL A 14 -8.44 26.54 -32.64
CA VAL A 14 -8.42 27.59 -31.60
C VAL A 14 -9.40 27.29 -30.46
N GLY A 15 -10.53 26.64 -30.75
CA GLY A 15 -11.52 26.26 -29.74
C GLY A 15 -11.04 25.19 -28.75
N PHE A 16 -10.15 24.29 -29.18
CA PHE A 16 -9.58 23.25 -28.31
C PHE A 16 -8.57 23.79 -27.29
N SER A 17 -7.96 24.94 -27.53
CA SER A 17 -6.94 25.53 -26.66
C SER A 17 -7.49 26.19 -25.40
N LEU A 18 -8.81 26.42 -25.33
CA LEU A 18 -9.46 27.12 -24.21
C LEU A 18 -10.07 26.16 -23.17
N ILE A 19 -10.02 24.86 -23.42
CA ILE A 19 -10.43 23.83 -22.46
C ILE A 19 -9.22 23.47 -21.59
N SER A 20 -8.69 24.45 -20.86
CA SER A 20 -7.72 24.18 -19.80
C SER A 20 -8.49 23.60 -18.62
N CYS A 21 -8.25 22.33 -18.31
CA CYS A 21 -8.70 21.75 -17.04
C CYS A 21 -8.14 22.63 -15.92
N LYS A 22 -9.03 23.32 -15.20
CA LYS A 22 -8.66 23.97 -13.96
C LYS A 22 -8.18 22.86 -13.03
N GLU A 23 -6.90 22.83 -12.70
CA GLU A 23 -6.40 21.98 -11.62
C GLU A 23 -7.06 22.50 -10.34
N ASP A 24 -8.13 21.84 -9.91
CA ASP A 24 -8.64 22.01 -8.55
C ASP A 24 -7.54 21.52 -7.62
N ASN A 25 -6.68 22.42 -7.14
CA ASN A 25 -5.57 22.13 -6.22
C ASN A 25 -6.03 21.84 -4.78
N ASP A 26 -7.31 21.51 -4.59
CA ASP A 26 -7.94 21.30 -3.28
C ASP A 26 -7.97 19.82 -2.86
N TYR A 27 -7.33 18.91 -3.62
CA TYR A 27 -7.20 17.51 -3.21
C TYR A 27 -6.01 17.30 -2.27
N GLU A 28 -6.24 16.52 -1.22
CA GLU A 28 -5.17 16.05 -0.35
C GLU A 28 -4.24 15.12 -1.14
N THR A 29 -2.94 15.38 -1.05
CA THR A 29 -1.91 14.63 -1.78
C THR A 29 -0.96 13.96 -0.80
N ILE A 30 -0.54 12.74 -1.15
CA ILE A 30 0.55 12.06 -0.44
C ILE A 30 1.83 12.86 -0.67
N GLN A 31 2.41 13.35 0.42
CA GLN A 31 3.66 14.13 0.42
C GLN A 31 4.87 13.20 0.43
N TYR A 32 4.83 12.16 1.26
CA TYR A 32 5.88 11.17 1.36
C TYR A 32 5.36 9.86 1.96
N ALA A 33 6.17 8.82 1.85
CA ALA A 33 5.95 7.55 2.52
C ALA A 33 7.21 7.14 3.29
N ASP A 34 7.03 6.62 4.49
CA ASP A 34 8.10 6.14 5.35
C ASP A 34 7.71 4.85 6.07
N LYS A 35 8.65 4.22 6.76
CA LYS A 35 8.40 2.95 7.46
C LYS A 35 7.50 3.19 8.66
N VAL A 36 6.52 2.31 8.84
CA VAL A 36 5.70 2.23 10.06
C VAL A 36 5.90 0.89 10.72
N LYS A 37 6.05 0.90 12.04
CA LYS A 37 6.21 -0.33 12.81
C LYS A 37 4.92 -1.16 12.76
N ILE A 38 5.08 -2.47 12.74
CA ILE A 38 3.97 -3.40 12.96
C ILE A 38 3.90 -3.69 14.46
N ASP A 39 2.85 -3.24 15.12
CA ASP A 39 2.66 -3.38 16.56
C ASP A 39 2.28 -4.81 16.95
N SER A 40 1.45 -5.46 16.13
CA SER A 40 1.05 -6.85 16.35
C SER A 40 0.66 -7.57 15.05
N VAL A 41 0.66 -8.91 15.11
CA VAL A 41 0.34 -9.79 13.98
C VAL A 41 -0.58 -10.91 14.45
N LYS A 42 -1.66 -11.13 13.70
CA LYS A 42 -2.60 -12.23 13.89
C LYS A 42 -2.61 -13.13 12.66
N ILE A 43 -2.40 -14.42 12.89
CA ILE A 43 -2.49 -15.50 11.89
C ILE A 43 -3.64 -16.40 12.33
N VAL A 44 -4.46 -16.86 11.38
CA VAL A 44 -5.64 -17.66 11.69
C VAL A 44 -5.23 -19.07 12.12
N ASN A 45 -4.42 -19.73 11.31
CA ASN A 45 -3.92 -21.08 11.56
C ASN A 45 -2.39 -21.10 11.39
N ASP A 46 -1.71 -21.73 12.34
CA ASP A 46 -0.28 -22.01 12.27
C ASP A 46 0.05 -23.14 11.29
N THR A 47 -0.96 -23.86 10.79
CA THR A 47 -0.85 -24.86 9.72
C THR A 47 -1.79 -24.54 8.54
N MET A 48 -1.37 -24.80 7.31
CA MET A 48 -2.20 -24.65 6.11
C MET A 48 -1.81 -25.64 5.00
N ALA A 49 -2.74 -25.92 4.10
CA ALA A 49 -2.45 -26.68 2.88
C ALA A 49 -1.59 -25.87 1.89
N VAL A 50 -0.67 -26.55 1.19
CA VAL A 50 0.01 -26.03 0.01
C VAL A 50 -1.00 -25.61 -1.06
N PHE A 51 -0.72 -24.53 -1.79
CA PHE A 51 -1.63 -23.87 -2.73
C PHE A 51 -2.91 -23.28 -2.11
N GLY A 52 -3.10 -23.43 -0.79
CA GLY A 52 -4.13 -22.71 -0.05
C GLY A 52 -3.86 -21.21 0.02
N VAL A 53 -4.84 -20.46 0.50
CA VAL A 53 -4.70 -19.03 0.81
C VAL A 53 -5.09 -18.82 2.27
N GLN A 54 -4.22 -18.17 3.04
CA GLN A 54 -4.58 -17.71 4.38
C GLN A 54 -4.24 -16.24 4.57
N SER A 55 -5.01 -15.59 5.44
CA SER A 55 -4.85 -14.19 5.75
C SER A 55 -3.96 -14.00 6.98
N ILE A 56 -2.93 -13.18 6.82
CA ILE A 56 -2.12 -12.66 7.92
C ILE A 56 -2.51 -11.21 8.13
N ARG A 57 -3.02 -10.87 9.32
CA ARG A 57 -3.38 -9.50 9.68
C ARG A 57 -2.27 -8.85 10.47
N THR A 58 -1.85 -7.66 10.04
CA THR A 58 -0.91 -6.81 10.78
C THR A 58 -1.65 -5.58 11.30
N TYR A 59 -1.17 -5.02 12.40
CA TYR A 59 -1.74 -3.85 13.04
C TYR A 59 -0.65 -2.83 13.27
N SER A 60 -0.90 -1.58 12.89
CA SER A 60 0.02 -0.46 13.06
C SER A 60 -0.73 0.74 13.63
N THR A 61 -0.06 1.47 14.51
CA THR A 61 -0.53 2.73 15.08
C THR A 61 0.03 3.90 14.28
N TYR A 62 -0.86 4.76 13.80
CA TYR A 62 -0.55 5.99 13.08
C TYR A 62 -0.79 7.18 13.99
N ALA A 63 0.01 8.23 13.86
CA ALA A 63 -0.01 9.38 14.77
C ALA A 63 -1.15 10.37 14.48
N SER A 64 -1.72 10.33 13.28
CA SER A 64 -2.78 11.25 12.84
C SER A 64 -3.68 10.61 11.79
N GLN A 65 -4.82 11.24 11.49
CA GLN A 65 -5.71 10.80 10.41
C GLN A 65 -5.18 11.15 8.98
N CYS A 66 -4.08 11.90 8.86
CA CYS A 66 -3.39 12.11 7.57
C CYS A 66 -2.42 10.97 7.22
N GLN A 67 -2.28 10.01 8.13
CA GLN A 67 -1.39 8.88 7.99
C GLN A 67 -2.21 7.62 7.82
N GLY A 68 -1.70 6.70 7.02
CA GLY A 68 -2.35 5.43 6.81
C GLY A 68 -1.44 4.45 6.12
N PHE A 69 -1.94 3.24 5.91
CA PHE A 69 -1.18 2.20 5.23
C PHE A 69 -0.92 2.56 3.77
N TYR A 70 0.36 2.53 3.38
CA TYR A 70 0.78 2.73 2.01
C TYR A 70 1.05 1.41 1.30
N GLY A 71 1.71 0.47 1.97
CA GLY A 71 2.09 -0.80 1.37
C GLY A 71 3.01 -1.63 2.25
N TYR A 72 3.29 -2.85 1.78
CA TYR A 72 4.34 -3.68 2.35
C TYR A 72 5.51 -3.78 1.39
N ASP A 73 6.71 -3.72 1.95
CA ASP A 73 7.87 -4.35 1.35
C ASP A 73 7.94 -5.81 1.85
N TYR A 74 7.69 -6.74 0.93
CA TYR A 74 7.60 -8.18 1.20
C TYR A 74 8.75 -8.90 0.50
N ILE A 75 9.80 -9.19 1.25
CA ILE A 75 11.03 -9.78 0.72
C ILE A 75 11.05 -11.29 0.99
N GLN A 76 11.18 -12.07 -0.08
CA GLN A 76 11.47 -13.51 0.03
C GLN A 76 12.99 -13.69 0.24
N ALA A 77 13.43 -13.71 1.50
CA ALA A 77 14.85 -13.78 1.83
C ALA A 77 15.48 -15.14 1.44
N ASP A 78 14.69 -16.21 1.54
CA ASP A 78 15.02 -17.54 1.04
C ASP A 78 13.72 -18.31 0.69
N ASN A 79 13.82 -19.62 0.46
CA ASN A 79 12.66 -20.47 0.13
C ASN A 79 11.51 -20.36 1.15
N PHE A 80 11.82 -20.22 2.44
CA PHE A 80 10.88 -20.30 3.55
C PHE A 80 10.88 -19.08 4.49
N THR A 81 11.83 -18.15 4.34
CA THR A 81 11.87 -16.91 5.12
C THR A 81 11.23 -15.74 4.38
N ARG A 82 10.39 -14.97 5.07
CA ARG A 82 9.71 -13.78 4.57
C ARG A 82 10.00 -12.61 5.49
N ASN A 83 10.63 -11.56 4.99
CA ASN A 83 10.82 -10.31 5.73
C ASN A 83 9.75 -9.32 5.28
N VAL A 84 9.03 -8.73 6.24
CA VAL A 84 7.89 -7.85 5.97
C VAL A 84 8.11 -6.52 6.68
N THR A 85 8.12 -5.44 5.91
CA THR A 85 8.15 -4.06 6.42
C THR A 85 6.91 -3.33 5.94
N ALA A 86 6.19 -2.66 6.83
CA ALA A 86 5.07 -1.80 6.45
C ALA A 86 5.53 -0.36 6.21
N TYR A 87 4.88 0.30 5.27
CA TYR A 87 5.04 1.72 4.99
C TYR A 87 3.72 2.45 5.24
N GLN A 88 3.84 3.68 5.71
CA GLN A 88 2.73 4.61 5.84
C GLN A 88 2.90 5.77 4.88
N TYR A 89 1.79 6.35 4.42
CA TYR A 89 1.80 7.61 3.71
C TYR A 89 1.55 8.76 4.69
N HIS A 90 1.92 9.97 4.28
CA HIS A 90 1.55 11.21 4.95
C HIS A 90 0.94 12.16 3.93
N THR A 91 -0.24 12.70 4.22
CA THR A 91 -0.88 13.71 3.36
C THR A 91 -0.68 15.13 3.90
N ASN A 92 -0.90 16.13 3.04
CA ASN A 92 -0.98 17.54 3.43
C ASN A 92 -2.39 17.96 3.89
N GLY A 93 -3.24 17.00 4.22
CA GLY A 93 -4.62 17.24 4.64
C GLY A 93 -4.75 17.98 5.97
N SER A 94 -5.92 18.56 6.22
CA SER A 94 -6.26 19.14 7.52
C SER A 94 -6.89 18.07 8.42
N CYS A 95 -6.07 17.17 8.93
CA CYS A 95 -6.51 16.04 9.75
C CYS A 95 -6.38 16.27 11.26
N VAL A 96 -7.19 15.51 12.01
CA VAL A 96 -7.07 15.44 13.47
C VAL A 96 -5.77 14.71 13.84
N GLN A 97 -4.97 15.35 14.70
CA GLN A 97 -3.76 14.79 15.29
C GLN A 97 -4.14 13.85 16.45
N ALA A 98 -4.69 12.69 16.10
CA ALA A 98 -5.07 11.66 17.04
C ALA A 98 -4.56 10.29 16.57
N ASN A 99 -3.93 9.57 17.50
CA ASN A 99 -3.47 8.23 17.26
C ASN A 99 -4.64 7.32 16.86
N HIS A 100 -4.43 6.49 15.86
CA HIS A 100 -5.39 5.45 15.51
C HIS A 100 -4.66 4.18 15.07
N VAL A 101 -5.32 3.04 15.29
CA VAL A 101 -4.82 1.74 14.86
C VAL A 101 -5.53 1.34 13.59
N SER A 102 -4.79 0.97 12.55
CA SER A 102 -5.36 0.34 11.37
C SER A 102 -4.84 -1.09 11.20
N ALA A 103 -5.70 -1.93 10.64
CA ALA A 103 -5.41 -3.31 10.35
C ALA A 103 -5.23 -3.49 8.84
N ASN A 104 -4.17 -4.19 8.44
CA ASN A 104 -3.88 -4.49 7.05
C ASN A 104 -3.65 -5.98 6.87
N GLN A 105 -3.79 -6.48 5.64
CA GLN A 105 -3.80 -7.91 5.36
C GLN A 105 -2.79 -8.30 4.29
N ILE A 106 -2.12 -9.42 4.53
CA ILE A 106 -1.33 -10.15 3.54
C ILE A 106 -2.07 -11.45 3.26
N ASN A 107 -2.31 -11.74 1.98
CA ASN A 107 -2.83 -13.03 1.54
C ASN A 107 -1.65 -13.94 1.20
N PHE A 108 -1.36 -14.88 2.09
CA PHE A 108 -0.27 -15.82 1.92
C PHE A 108 -0.75 -17.06 1.17
N SER A 109 -0.10 -17.35 0.04
CA SER A 109 -0.35 -18.54 -0.78
C SER A 109 0.96 -19.25 -1.15
N PRO A 110 1.40 -20.25 -0.37
CA PRO A 110 2.63 -20.97 -0.62
C PRO A 110 2.48 -21.99 -1.75
N GLN A 111 3.56 -22.19 -2.51
CA GLN A 111 3.65 -23.21 -3.57
C GLN A 111 4.55 -24.39 -3.19
N LYS A 112 5.17 -24.36 -2.01
CA LYS A 112 6.07 -25.40 -1.52
C LYS A 112 5.67 -25.78 -0.10
N VAL A 113 5.73 -27.06 0.20
CA VAL A 113 5.60 -27.61 1.55
C VAL A 113 6.83 -27.21 2.37
N GLY A 114 6.64 -26.89 3.65
CA GLY A 114 7.71 -26.51 4.56
C GLY A 114 7.25 -25.56 5.67
N THR A 115 8.17 -25.24 6.58
CA THR A 115 7.90 -24.29 7.67
C THR A 115 8.34 -22.89 7.26
N TYR A 116 7.37 -22.02 6.98
CA TYR A 116 7.62 -20.63 6.63
C TYR A 116 7.81 -19.77 7.87
N THR A 117 8.87 -18.97 7.88
CA THR A 117 9.16 -18.00 8.96
C THR A 117 8.95 -16.59 8.43
N PHE A 118 8.05 -15.85 9.06
CA PHE A 118 7.80 -14.44 8.79
C PHE A 118 8.47 -13.57 9.85
N LYS A 119 9.22 -12.55 9.42
CA LYS A 119 9.83 -11.52 10.27
C LYS A 119 9.20 -10.18 9.93
N PHE A 120 8.31 -9.70 10.79
CA PHE A 120 7.64 -8.42 10.64
C PHE A 120 8.42 -7.34 11.38
N TRP A 121 8.84 -6.28 10.69
CA TRP A 121 9.61 -5.21 11.30
C TRP A 121 8.79 -4.45 12.35
N LYS A 122 9.32 -4.34 13.57
CA LYS A 122 8.66 -3.72 14.74
C LYS A 122 9.29 -2.38 15.15
N GLY A 123 10.30 -1.91 14.42
CA GLY A 123 11.11 -0.75 14.82
C GLY A 123 12.56 -1.14 15.05
N ASP A 124 13.48 -0.24 14.73
CA ASP A 124 14.93 -0.43 14.90
C ASP A 124 15.42 -1.76 14.29
N ASN A 125 16.18 -2.55 15.05
CA ASN A 125 16.66 -3.88 14.65
C ASN A 125 15.77 -5.00 15.24
N SER A 126 14.49 -4.72 15.50
CA SER A 126 13.56 -5.68 16.13
C SER A 126 12.48 -6.17 15.18
N TYR A 127 12.07 -7.43 15.38
CA TYR A 127 11.09 -8.11 14.54
C TYR A 127 10.09 -8.92 15.38
N ILE A 128 8.84 -8.98 14.94
CA ILE A 128 7.88 -9.99 15.38
C ILE A 128 8.06 -11.20 14.47
N THR A 129 8.39 -12.35 15.06
CA THR A 129 8.54 -13.60 14.30
C THR A 129 7.28 -14.45 14.42
N LYS A 130 6.80 -14.98 13.29
CA LYS A 130 5.70 -15.94 13.22
C LYS A 130 6.05 -17.09 12.28
N THR A 131 5.50 -18.27 12.55
CA THR A 131 5.71 -19.45 11.72
C THR A 131 4.38 -19.97 11.18
N ILE A 132 4.42 -20.51 9.97
CA ILE A 132 3.31 -21.22 9.34
C ILE A 132 3.87 -22.52 8.75
N VAL A 133 3.34 -23.65 9.20
CA VAL A 133 3.62 -24.97 8.62
C VAL A 133 2.72 -25.16 7.40
N VAL A 134 3.34 -25.45 6.26
CA VAL A 134 2.65 -25.73 5.01
C VAL A 134 2.80 -27.20 4.70
N GLU A 135 1.68 -27.90 4.55
CA GLU A 135 1.57 -29.35 4.30
C GLU A 135 0.85 -29.69 2.98
#